data_AF-A0A1I8CIT5-F1
#
_entry.id   AF-A0A1I8CIT5-F1
#
_cell.length_a   1.000
_cell.length_b   1.000
_cell.length_c   1.000
_cell.angle_alpha   90.00
_cell.angle_beta   90.00
_cell.angle_gamma   90.00
#
_symmetry.space_group_name_H-M   'P 1'
#
loop_
_entity.id
_entity.type
_entity.pdbx_description
1 polymer ?
#
loop_
_entity_poly.entity_id
_entity_poly.type
_entity_poly.pdbx_seq_one_letter_code
_entity_poly.pdbx_strand_id
1 'polypeptide(L)'
;MDIYVKQLEKYLHDHSEDENYDYLKELISASGITIDQQTELNWRLLHMIDLIVNQLPSSDYKRKKLTLEGADYVDSFIAISPDHFQTVKWSAALTGLSVEYVDFAKKPFRGVKFKQLLDKALSMEPDDLNLLHMRGRYNYEVTQVPWIQKKAARLIFGAPIEVRPIVFT
;
A
#
# COMPACT_ATOMS: atom_id res chain seq x y z
N MET A 1 -3.02 -23.39 -8.92
CA MET A 1 -2.99 -22.77 -7.57
C MET A 1 -2.27 -23.73 -6.64
N ASP A 2 -1.10 -23.30 -6.17
CA ASP A 2 -0.18 -24.06 -5.31
C ASP A 2 -0.90 -24.58 -4.04
N ILE A 3 -0.54 -25.79 -3.59
CA ILE A 3 -1.09 -26.40 -2.36
C ILE A 3 -0.85 -25.47 -1.17
N TYR A 4 0.31 -24.82 -1.14
CA TYR A 4 0.67 -23.85 -0.11
C TYR A 4 -0.34 -22.69 -0.04
N VAL A 5 -0.64 -22.07 -1.17
CA VAL A 5 -1.57 -20.93 -1.25
C VAL A 5 -2.97 -21.34 -0.80
N LYS A 6 -3.45 -22.53 -1.19
CA LYS A 6 -4.76 -23.03 -0.76
C LYS A 6 -4.84 -23.26 0.75
N GLN A 7 -3.78 -23.80 1.34
CA GLN A 7 -3.71 -24.01 2.79
C GLN A 7 -3.70 -22.68 3.54
N LEU A 8 -2.93 -21.71 3.04
CA LEU A 8 -2.89 -20.37 3.59
C LEU A 8 -4.27 -19.71 3.52
N GLU A 9 -4.92 -19.72 2.36
CA GLU A 9 -6.25 -19.13 2.18
C GLU A 9 -7.31 -19.78 3.06
N LYS A 10 -7.26 -21.10 3.23
CA LYS A 10 -8.14 -21.81 4.16
C LYS A 10 -7.92 -21.33 5.60
N TYR A 11 -6.67 -21.25 6.05
CA TYR A 11 -6.36 -20.75 7.39
C TYR A 11 -6.89 -19.33 7.57
N LEU A 12 -6.61 -18.44 6.62
CA LEU A 12 -7.04 -17.04 6.69
C LEU A 12 -8.57 -16.87 6.71
N HIS A 13 -9.30 -17.78 6.10
CA HIS A 13 -10.77 -17.77 6.11
C HIS A 13 -11.37 -18.16 7.47
N ASP A 14 -10.73 -19.09 8.17
CA ASP A 14 -11.27 -19.72 9.38
C ASP A 14 -10.92 -18.95 10.68
N HIS A 15 -10.14 -17.86 10.60
CA HIS A 15 -9.63 -17.10 11.75
C HIS A 15 -9.93 -15.60 11.64
N SER A 16 -9.86 -14.89 12.77
CA SER A 16 -10.06 -13.44 12.84
C SER A 16 -8.92 -12.66 12.17
N GLU A 17 -9.15 -11.40 11.81
CA GLU A 17 -8.11 -10.57 11.17
C GLU A 17 -6.87 -10.37 12.06
N ASP A 18 -7.05 -10.29 13.38
CA ASP A 18 -5.95 -10.15 14.33
C ASP A 18 -5.09 -11.42 14.41
N GLU A 19 -5.73 -12.60 14.48
CA GLU A 19 -5.02 -13.90 14.43
C GLU A 19 -4.28 -14.08 13.11
N ASN A 20 -4.91 -13.71 12.00
CA ASN A 20 -4.32 -13.77 10.67
C ASN A 20 -3.10 -12.84 10.53
N TYR A 21 -3.18 -11.64 11.10
CA TYR A 21 -2.08 -10.69 11.11
C TYR A 21 -0.85 -11.26 11.82
N ASP A 22 -1.03 -11.80 13.03
CA ASP A 22 0.06 -12.38 13.82
C ASP A 22 0.65 -13.62 13.12
N TYR A 23 -0.22 -14.49 12.58
CA TYR A 23 0.20 -15.69 11.86
C TYR A 23 1.05 -15.37 10.61
N LEU A 24 0.62 -14.39 9.80
CA LEU A 24 1.38 -13.97 8.61
C LEU A 24 2.76 -13.43 8.98
N LYS A 25 2.87 -12.69 10.09
CA LYS A 25 4.17 -12.18 10.57
C LYS A 25 5.09 -13.30 11.05
N GLU A 26 4.55 -14.30 11.74
CA GLU A 26 5.30 -15.48 12.15
C GLU A 26 5.87 -16.20 10.92
N LEU A 27 5.05 -16.46 9.91
CA LEU A 27 5.47 -17.12 8.68
C LEU A 27 6.54 -16.33 7.90
N ILE A 28 6.44 -15.00 7.83
CA ILE A 28 7.45 -14.15 7.17
C ILE A 28 8.79 -14.19 7.92
N SER A 29 8.75 -14.35 9.24
CA SER A 29 9.96 -14.44 10.09
C SER A 29 10.64 -15.81 10.04
N ALA A 30 9.94 -16.83 9.55
CA ALA A 30 10.47 -18.18 9.44
C ALA A 30 11.53 -18.29 8.32
N SER A 31 12.59 -19.04 8.58
CA SER A 31 13.62 -19.33 7.58
C SER A 31 13.18 -20.47 6.64
N GLY A 32 13.70 -20.47 5.41
CA GLY A 32 13.50 -21.57 4.46
C GLY A 32 12.29 -21.45 3.53
N ILE A 33 11.60 -20.31 3.50
CA ILE A 33 10.55 -20.03 2.52
C ILE A 33 11.16 -19.62 1.16
N THR A 34 10.48 -19.99 0.06
CA THR A 34 10.88 -19.57 -1.29
C THR A 34 10.52 -18.10 -1.55
N ILE A 35 11.10 -17.49 -2.59
CA ILE A 35 10.76 -16.11 -2.99
C ILE A 35 9.26 -16.01 -3.36
N ASP A 36 8.70 -17.03 -4.01
CA ASP A 36 7.28 -17.05 -4.39
C ASP A 36 6.38 -17.12 -3.15
N GLN A 37 6.71 -17.98 -2.18
CA GLN A 37 5.99 -18.05 -0.91
C GLN A 37 6.11 -16.74 -0.13
N GLN A 38 7.31 -16.16 -0.06
CA GLN A 38 7.54 -14.88 0.58
C GLN A 38 6.73 -13.77 -0.09
N THR A 39 6.64 -13.76 -1.42
CA THR A 39 5.80 -12.83 -2.18
C THR A 39 4.33 -12.98 -1.79
N GLU A 40 3.82 -14.21 -1.77
CA GLU A 40 2.43 -14.52 -1.40
C GLU A 40 2.09 -14.11 0.04
N LEU A 41 3.03 -14.26 0.98
CA LEU A 41 2.88 -13.83 2.36
C LEU A 41 2.91 -12.31 2.50
N ASN A 42 3.89 -11.66 1.86
CA ASN A 42 4.14 -10.23 1.98
C ASN A 42 2.92 -9.41 1.56
N TRP A 43 2.37 -9.66 0.37
CA TRP A 43 1.21 -8.87 -0.08
C TRP A 43 -0.04 -9.16 0.74
N ARG A 44 -0.22 -10.40 1.22
CA ARG A 44 -1.35 -10.77 2.10
C ARG A 44 -1.24 -10.08 3.45
N LEU A 45 -0.04 -9.91 4.00
CA LEU A 45 0.16 -9.12 5.21
C LEU A 45 -0.21 -7.65 4.97
N LEU A 46 0.24 -7.05 3.88
CA LEU A 46 -0.13 -5.66 3.54
C LEU A 46 -1.66 -5.51 3.38
N HIS A 47 -2.31 -6.47 2.71
CA HIS A 47 -3.76 -6.49 2.56
C HIS A 47 -4.48 -6.68 3.90
N MET A 48 -3.99 -7.57 4.77
CA MET A 48 -4.56 -7.79 6.10
C MET A 48 -4.51 -6.52 6.94
N ILE A 49 -3.37 -5.81 6.91
CA ILE A 49 -3.25 -4.50 7.56
C ILE A 49 -4.27 -3.52 6.97
N ASP A 50 -4.39 -3.42 5.65
CA ASP A 50 -5.36 -2.53 4.99
C ASP A 50 -6.82 -2.85 5.40
N LEU A 51 -7.19 -4.13 5.49
CA LEU A 51 -8.51 -4.55 5.97
C LEU A 51 -8.75 -4.08 7.41
N ILE A 52 -7.83 -4.35 8.33
CA ILE A 52 -7.98 -3.97 9.74
C ILE A 52 -8.08 -2.44 9.89
N VAL A 53 -7.19 -1.68 9.24
CA VAL A 53 -7.15 -0.21 9.42
C VAL A 53 -8.35 0.50 8.80
N ASN A 54 -8.98 -0.05 7.76
CA ASN A 54 -10.18 0.52 7.15
C ASN A 54 -11.46 0.23 7.95
N GLN A 55 -11.44 -0.73 8.88
CA GLN A 55 -12.54 -0.99 9.82
C GLN A 55 -12.48 -0.08 11.06
N LEU A 56 -11.34 0.55 11.32
CA LEU A 56 -11.11 1.37 12.51
C LEU A 56 -11.33 2.88 12.22
N PRO A 57 -11.84 3.66 13.19
CA PRO A 57 -11.98 5.09 13.02
C PRO A 57 -10.61 5.79 12.92
N SER A 58 -10.56 6.97 12.29
CA SER A 58 -9.30 7.72 12.08
C SER A 58 -8.58 8.10 13.38
N SER A 59 -9.34 8.29 14.47
CA SER A 59 -8.84 8.58 15.82
C SER A 59 -8.28 7.37 16.55
N ASP A 60 -8.43 6.16 16.02
CA ASP A 60 -7.99 4.94 16.67
C ASP A 60 -6.46 4.81 16.67
N TYR A 61 -5.89 4.51 17.85
CA TYR A 61 -4.45 4.32 18.01
C TYR A 61 -3.93 3.11 17.23
N LYS A 62 -4.67 1.99 17.22
CA LYS A 62 -4.33 0.77 16.47
C LYS A 62 -4.30 1.05 14.97
N ARG A 63 -5.24 1.85 14.46
CA ARG A 63 -5.25 2.28 13.05
C ARG A 63 -3.96 2.99 12.67
N LYS A 64 -3.57 4.00 13.45
CA LYS A 64 -2.33 4.75 13.22
C LYS A 64 -1.10 3.85 13.30
N LYS A 65 -1.01 3.02 14.34
CA LYS A 65 0.12 2.13 14.58
C LYS A 65 0.31 1.15 13.40
N LEU A 66 -0.74 0.42 13.03
CA LEU A 66 -0.69 -0.57 11.97
C LEU A 66 -0.44 0.06 10.60
N THR A 67 -1.02 1.23 10.32
CA THR A 67 -0.77 1.94 9.06
C THR A 67 0.70 2.30 8.91
N LEU A 68 1.33 2.83 9.96
CA LEU A 68 2.75 3.18 9.92
C LEU A 68 3.64 1.92 9.80
N GLU A 69 3.33 0.87 10.56
CA GLU A 69 4.03 -0.42 10.49
C GLU A 69 3.97 -1.02 9.08
N GLY A 70 2.77 -1.11 8.49
CA GLY A 70 2.60 -1.61 7.13
C GLY A 70 3.36 -0.77 6.10
N ALA A 71 3.44 0.54 6.30
CA ALA A 71 4.14 1.44 5.40
C ALA A 71 5.67 1.39 5.53
N ASP A 72 6.21 0.81 6.62
CA ASP A 72 7.63 0.52 6.79
C ASP A 72 8.04 -0.80 6.08
N TYR A 73 7.10 -1.74 5.91
CA TYR A 73 7.32 -2.98 5.14
C TYR A 73 7.38 -2.76 3.62
N VAL A 74 6.79 -1.67 3.11
CA VAL A 74 6.63 -1.46 1.66
C VAL A 74 7.96 -1.56 0.90
N ASP A 75 9.03 -0.92 1.38
CA ASP A 75 10.30 -0.91 0.64
C ASP A 75 10.96 -2.29 0.57
N SER A 76 10.92 -3.06 1.66
CA SER A 76 11.49 -4.41 1.67
C SER A 76 10.65 -5.37 0.81
N PHE A 77 9.33 -5.25 0.82
CA PHE A 77 8.46 -6.15 0.06
C PHE A 77 8.50 -5.85 -1.45
N ILE A 78 8.57 -4.57 -1.82
CA ILE A 78 8.78 -4.16 -3.21
C ILE A 78 10.17 -4.57 -3.72
N ALA A 79 11.20 -4.56 -2.88
CA ALA A 79 12.53 -5.02 -3.29
C ALA A 79 12.54 -6.53 -3.66
N ILE A 80 11.70 -7.33 -3.01
CA ILE A 80 11.59 -8.78 -3.28
C ILE A 80 10.78 -9.05 -4.55
N SER A 81 9.64 -8.36 -4.70
CA SER A 81 8.68 -8.64 -5.79
C SER A 81 8.19 -7.35 -6.45
N PRO A 82 9.10 -6.60 -7.11
CA PRO A 82 8.80 -5.26 -7.60
C PRO A 82 7.70 -5.25 -8.67
N ASP A 83 7.57 -6.33 -9.44
CA ASP A 83 6.66 -6.45 -10.58
C ASP A 83 5.44 -7.33 -10.28
N HIS A 84 5.27 -7.77 -9.03
CA HIS A 84 4.09 -8.53 -8.61
C HIS A 84 2.91 -7.61 -8.32
N PHE A 85 1.81 -7.76 -9.06
CA PHE A 85 0.68 -6.83 -9.03
C PHE A 85 0.12 -6.59 -7.62
N GLN A 86 -0.19 -7.66 -6.87
CA GLN A 86 -0.76 -7.51 -5.52
C GLN A 86 0.22 -6.82 -4.57
N THR A 87 1.52 -7.10 -4.70
CA THR A 87 2.55 -6.45 -3.89
C THR A 87 2.54 -4.94 -4.15
N VAL A 88 2.54 -4.52 -5.41
CA VAL A 88 2.53 -3.10 -5.80
C VAL A 88 1.23 -2.42 -5.38
N LYS A 89 0.07 -3.08 -5.61
CA LYS A 89 -1.25 -2.56 -5.24
C LYS A 89 -1.37 -2.29 -3.74
N TRP A 90 -1.09 -3.28 -2.89
CA TRP A 90 -1.21 -3.11 -1.44
C TRP A 90 -0.11 -2.23 -0.85
N SER A 91 1.05 -2.18 -1.48
CA SER A 91 2.08 -1.19 -1.17
C SER A 91 1.61 0.24 -1.43
N ALA A 92 0.91 0.48 -2.56
CA ALA A 92 0.29 1.76 -2.84
C ALA A 92 -0.77 2.10 -1.78
N ALA A 93 -1.65 1.15 -1.44
CA ALA A 93 -2.70 1.34 -0.43
C ALA A 93 -2.14 1.86 0.90
N LEU A 94 -1.20 1.12 1.51
CA LEU A 94 -0.61 1.47 2.80
C LEU A 94 0.26 2.73 2.73
N THR A 95 0.99 2.94 1.63
CA THR A 95 1.73 4.19 1.43
C THR A 95 0.77 5.38 1.41
N GLY A 96 -0.35 5.28 0.70
CA GLY A 96 -1.38 6.32 0.64
C GLY A 96 -2.01 6.61 2.00
N LEU A 97 -2.40 5.56 2.74
CA LEU A 97 -2.94 5.69 4.10
C LEU A 97 -1.93 6.36 5.06
N SER A 98 -0.64 6.02 4.95
CA SER A 98 0.39 6.57 5.83
C SER A 98 0.61 8.09 5.68
N VAL A 99 0.18 8.71 4.57
CA VAL A 99 0.27 10.16 4.35
C VAL A 99 -0.48 10.94 5.44
N GLU A 100 -1.56 10.39 5.99
CA GLU A 100 -2.35 11.01 7.06
C GLU A 100 -1.54 11.17 8.36
N TYR A 101 -0.59 10.27 8.59
CA TYR A 101 0.09 10.10 9.87
C TYR A 101 1.53 10.62 9.92
N VAL A 102 2.09 11.03 8.78
CA VAL A 102 3.43 11.62 8.73
C VAL A 102 3.39 13.13 8.93
N ASP A 103 4.51 13.66 9.45
CA ASP A 103 4.72 15.09 9.59
C ASP A 103 4.49 15.82 8.28
N PHE A 104 4.00 17.05 8.35
CA PHE A 104 3.72 17.89 7.20
C PHE A 104 4.90 17.98 6.21
N ALA A 105 6.14 18.05 6.72
CA ALA A 105 7.35 18.08 5.90
C ALA A 105 7.59 16.77 5.10
N LYS A 106 7.11 15.63 5.61
CA LYS A 106 7.27 14.30 4.99
C LYS A 106 6.12 13.94 4.04
N LYS A 107 4.97 14.63 4.14
CA LYS A 107 3.80 14.36 3.27
C LYS A 107 4.11 14.40 1.77
N PRO A 108 4.89 15.36 1.24
CA PRO A 108 5.23 15.36 -0.19
C PRO A 108 6.03 14.13 -0.61
N PHE A 109 6.99 13.69 0.21
CA PHE A 109 7.82 12.50 -0.04
C PHE A 109 6.96 11.24 -0.13
N ARG A 110 6.08 11.03 0.87
CA ARG A 110 5.15 9.89 0.88
C ARG A 110 4.14 9.97 -0.27
N GLY A 111 3.65 11.16 -0.60
CA GLY A 111 2.71 11.37 -1.71
C GLY A 111 3.32 11.05 -3.09
N VAL A 112 4.59 11.39 -3.32
CA VAL A 112 5.31 11.03 -4.56
C VAL A 112 5.51 9.52 -4.65
N LYS A 113 5.96 8.87 -3.57
CA LYS A 113 6.10 7.41 -3.52
C LYS A 113 4.77 6.69 -3.77
N PHE A 114 3.70 7.16 -3.11
CA PHE A 114 2.34 6.65 -3.35
C PHE A 114 1.95 6.77 -4.83
N LYS A 115 2.19 7.94 -5.45
CA LYS A 115 1.87 8.15 -6.86
C LYS A 115 2.63 7.22 -7.79
N GLN A 116 3.92 6.98 -7.52
CA GLN A 116 4.74 6.04 -8.30
C GLN A 116 4.20 4.61 -8.22
N LEU A 117 3.88 4.13 -7.02
CA LEU A 117 3.31 2.80 -6.82
C LEU A 117 1.91 2.68 -7.46
N LEU A 118 1.07 3.71 -7.30
CA LEU A 118 -0.26 3.76 -7.89
C LEU A 118 -0.21 3.73 -9.43
N ASP A 119 0.65 4.55 -10.04
CA ASP A 119 0.83 4.57 -11.49
C ASP A 119 1.36 3.23 -12.01
N LYS A 120 2.30 2.60 -11.28
CA LYS A 120 2.80 1.26 -11.62
C LYS A 120 1.68 0.23 -11.56
N ALA A 121 0.89 0.20 -10.48
CA ALA A 121 -0.21 -0.74 -10.33
C ALA A 121 -1.28 -0.54 -11.42
N LEU A 122 -1.63 0.70 -11.75
CA LEU A 122 -2.59 1.03 -12.83
C LEU A 122 -2.05 0.67 -14.22
N SER A 123 -0.74 0.65 -14.42
CA SER A 123 -0.14 0.18 -15.68
C SER A 123 -0.22 -1.34 -15.85
N MET A 124 -0.36 -2.08 -14.74
CA MET A 124 -0.53 -3.53 -14.74
C MET A 124 -2.01 -3.89 -14.90
N GLU A 125 -2.88 -3.26 -14.10
CA GLU A 125 -4.33 -3.51 -14.10
C GLU A 125 -5.09 -2.16 -14.09
N PRO A 126 -5.41 -1.60 -15.27
CA PRO A 126 -6.00 -0.26 -15.37
C PRO A 126 -7.44 -0.16 -14.86
N ASP A 127 -8.17 -1.28 -14.85
CA ASP A 127 -9.59 -1.35 -14.50
C ASP A 127 -9.84 -1.79 -13.05
N ASP A 128 -8.80 -1.96 -12.24
CA ASP A 128 -8.94 -2.34 -10.83
C ASP A 128 -9.67 -1.23 -10.04
N LEU A 129 -10.83 -1.57 -9.48
CA LEU A 129 -11.70 -0.63 -8.78
C LEU A 129 -11.02 0.03 -7.56
N ASN A 130 -10.16 -0.69 -6.85
CA ASN A 130 -9.44 -0.14 -5.70
C ASN A 130 -8.41 0.89 -6.16
N LEU A 131 -7.68 0.61 -7.24
CA LEU A 131 -6.71 1.55 -7.81
C LEU A 131 -7.39 2.79 -8.39
N LEU A 132 -8.52 2.62 -9.07
CA LEU A 132 -9.32 3.73 -9.59
C LEU A 132 -9.84 4.62 -8.45
N HIS A 133 -10.30 4.03 -7.35
CA HIS A 133 -10.69 4.75 -6.14
C HIS A 133 -9.50 5.50 -5.51
N MET A 134 -8.34 4.85 -5.35
CA MET A 134 -7.11 5.48 -4.86
C MET A 134 -6.69 6.67 -5.74
N ARG A 135 -6.80 6.55 -7.07
CA ARG A 135 -6.53 7.64 -8.02
C ARG A 135 -7.50 8.81 -7.85
N GLY A 136 -8.79 8.55 -7.67
CA GLY A 136 -9.79 9.57 -7.37
C GLY A 136 -9.42 10.35 -6.10
N ARG A 137 -9.11 9.62 -5.01
CA ARG A 137 -8.67 10.23 -3.75
C ARG A 137 -7.38 11.03 -3.91
N TYR A 138 -6.37 10.50 -4.60
CA TYR A 138 -5.13 11.22 -4.88
C TYR A 138 -5.39 12.56 -5.57
N ASN A 139 -6.18 12.55 -6.64
CA ASN A 139 -6.48 13.74 -7.42
C ASN A 139 -7.20 14.80 -6.56
N TYR A 140 -8.16 14.38 -5.73
CA TYR A 140 -8.83 15.27 -4.78
C TYR A 140 -7.84 15.90 -3.80
N GLU A 141 -6.98 15.12 -3.16
CA GLU A 141 -5.98 15.63 -2.21
C GLU A 141 -5.00 16.59 -2.87
N VAL A 142 -4.54 16.30 -4.09
CA VAL A 142 -3.64 17.18 -4.84
C VAL A 142 -4.26 18.55 -5.13
N THR A 143 -5.58 18.65 -5.31
CA THR A 143 -6.22 19.98 -5.46
C THR A 143 -6.13 20.82 -4.19
N GLN A 144 -6.06 20.19 -3.02
CA GLN A 144 -5.96 20.87 -1.72
C GLN A 144 -4.52 21.27 -1.36
N VAL A 145 -3.50 20.71 -2.04
CA VAL A 145 -2.08 21.00 -1.76
C VAL A 145 -1.72 22.43 -2.20
N PRO A 146 -1.19 23.28 -1.30
CA PRO A 146 -0.73 24.63 -1.63
C PRO A 146 0.36 24.64 -2.71
N TRP A 147 0.32 25.64 -3.60
CA TRP A 147 1.26 25.78 -4.72
C TRP A 147 2.75 25.76 -4.32
N ILE A 148 3.10 26.33 -3.15
CA ILE A 148 4.49 26.34 -2.65
C ILE A 148 4.99 24.90 -2.41
N GLN A 149 4.14 24.03 -1.85
CA GLN A 149 4.49 22.62 -1.62
C GLN A 149 4.63 21.86 -2.95
N LYS A 150 3.77 22.15 -3.93
CA LYS A 150 3.90 21.58 -5.29
C LYS A 150 5.23 21.95 -5.94
N LYS A 151 5.66 23.21 -5.78
CA LYS A 151 6.97 23.68 -6.24
C LYS A 151 8.13 22.98 -5.54
N ALA A 152 8.07 22.87 -4.21
CA ALA A 152 9.11 22.19 -3.43
C ALA A 152 9.25 20.72 -3.86
N ALA A 153 8.12 20.02 -4.04
CA ALA A 153 8.12 18.64 -4.53
C ALA A 153 8.73 18.52 -5.95
N ARG A 154 8.37 19.42 -6.88
CA ARG A 154 8.98 19.43 -8.23
C ARG A 154 10.51 19.60 -8.18
N LEU A 155 11.01 20.47 -7.29
CA LEU A 155 12.45 20.71 -7.14
C LEU A 155 13.18 19.52 -6.51
N ILE A 156 12.59 18.87 -5.50
CA ILE A 156 13.24 17.77 -4.76
C ILE A 156 13.18 16.45 -5.54
N PHE A 157 12.04 16.15 -6.17
CA PHE A 157 11.80 14.84 -6.79
C PHE A 157 11.88 14.85 -8.32
N GLY A 158 12.04 16.02 -8.95
CA GLY A 158 11.97 16.15 -10.41
C GLY A 158 10.59 15.84 -11.01
N ALA A 159 9.58 15.53 -10.19
CA ALA A 159 8.24 15.15 -10.59
C ALA A 159 7.21 16.14 -10.04
N PRO A 160 6.31 16.69 -10.87
CA PRO A 160 5.27 17.58 -10.39
C PRO A 160 4.17 16.83 -9.64
N ILE A 161 3.67 17.44 -8.57
CA ILE A 161 2.42 17.02 -7.91
C ILE A 161 1.25 17.66 -8.67
N GLU A 162 0.72 16.95 -9.66
CA GLU A 162 -0.33 17.41 -10.56
C GLU A 162 -1.43 16.35 -10.72
N VAL A 163 -2.66 16.82 -10.94
CA VAL A 163 -3.81 15.96 -11.25
C VAL A 163 -3.62 15.42 -12.67
N ARG A 164 -3.67 14.10 -12.85
CA ARG A 164 -3.79 13.53 -14.19
C ARG A 164 -5.27 13.44 -14.57
N PRO A 165 -5.66 13.96 -15.75
CA PRO A 165 -7.03 13.81 -16.23
C PRO A 165 -7.38 12.32 -16.33
N ILE A 166 -8.59 11.97 -15.92
CA ILE A 166 -9.15 10.63 -16.13
C ILE A 166 -9.50 10.55 -17.62
N VAL A 167 -8.68 9.84 -18.38
CA VAL A 167 -8.98 9.54 -19.79
C VAL A 167 -9.80 8.26 -19.79
N PHE A 168 -11.08 8.36 -20.14
CA PHE A 168 -11.88 7.20 -20.49
C PHE A 168 -11.55 6.89 -21.95
N THR A 169 -10.73 5.86 -22.17
CA THR A 169 -10.48 5.29 -23.51
C THR A 169 -11.32 4.05 -23.70
#